data_AF-A0A2V8A6U2-F1
#
_entry.id   AF-A0A2V8A6U2-F1
#
_cell.length_a   1.000
_cell.length_b   1.000
_cell.length_c   1.000
_cell.angle_alpha   90.00
_cell.angle_beta   90.00
_cell.angle_gamma   90.00
#
_symmetry.space_group_name_H-M   'P 1'
#
loop_
_entity.id
_entity.type
_entity.pdbx_description
1 polymer ?
#
loop_
_entity_poly.entity_id
_entity_poly.type
_entity_poly.pdbx_seq_one_letter_code
_entity_poly.pdbx_strand_id
1 'polypeptide(L)'
;MTVVITASATVFGDVRATRRDADVLRQKVATINAHAASATKQARRTTVTENEVNAYLVYDAREILGGGRLSGRAVVDLDAVRKEKNPTSLLDPMNYLMGKVPVSAVGVLKTTNGVGHFELESAAISRLPIPKFLLQEIVGYYSRTATNPAGIKLDDPFALPARIREIQVERGQAIIVQ
;
A
#
# COMPACT_ATOMS: atom_id res chain seq x y z
N MET A 1 -0.25 -12.86 53.24
CA MET A 1 0.05 -13.07 51.81
C MET A 1 -0.47 -11.84 51.07
N THR A 2 0.42 -10.90 50.72
CA THR A 2 0.04 -9.58 50.19
C THR A 2 -0.06 -9.65 48.68
N VAL A 3 -1.25 -9.39 48.13
CA VAL A 3 -1.50 -9.36 46.69
C VAL A 3 -1.17 -7.94 46.18
N VAL A 4 -0.19 -7.84 45.29
CA VAL A 4 0.13 -6.62 44.55
C VAL A 4 -0.73 -6.59 43.29
N ILE A 5 -1.57 -5.56 43.15
CA ILE A 5 -2.35 -5.30 41.94
C ILE A 5 -1.50 -4.38 41.05
N THR A 6 -0.89 -4.92 40.01
CA THR A 6 -0.22 -4.13 38.97
C THR A 6 -1.26 -3.65 37.96
N ALA A 7 -1.50 -2.33 37.92
CA ALA A 7 -2.33 -1.69 36.91
C ALA A 7 -1.65 -1.71 35.54
N SER A 8 -2.23 -2.41 34.57
CA SER A 8 -1.80 -2.37 33.17
C SER A 8 -2.41 -1.14 32.48
N ALA A 9 -1.64 -0.06 32.35
CA ALA A 9 -2.01 1.13 31.59
C ALA A 9 -1.13 1.25 30.34
N THR A 10 -1.46 0.54 29.26
CA THR A 10 -0.69 0.64 27.99
C THR A 10 -1.51 0.80 26.71
N VAL A 11 -2.85 0.91 26.75
CA VAL A 11 -3.63 0.93 25.50
C VAL A 11 -3.93 2.34 24.94
N PHE A 12 -3.79 3.40 25.74
CA PHE A 12 -4.16 4.77 25.31
C PHE A 12 -3.01 5.60 24.69
N GLY A 13 -1.75 5.16 24.83
CA GLY A 13 -0.58 5.84 24.26
C GLY A 13 -0.46 5.62 22.74
N ASP A 14 -0.61 4.37 22.31
CA ASP A 14 -0.44 3.96 20.91
C ASP A 14 -1.51 4.56 19.99
N VAL A 15 -2.76 4.66 20.44
CA VAL A 15 -3.86 5.23 19.63
C VAL A 15 -3.72 6.74 19.44
N ARG A 16 -3.13 7.45 20.40
CA ARG A 16 -2.87 8.90 20.27
C ARG A 16 -1.64 9.18 19.40
N ALA A 17 -0.59 8.36 19.54
CA ALA A 17 0.59 8.42 18.69
C ALA A 17 0.23 8.19 17.22
N THR A 18 -0.53 7.13 16.93
CA THR A 18 -1.02 6.83 15.58
C THR A 18 -1.89 7.96 15.00
N ARG A 19 -2.83 8.55 15.75
CA ARG A 19 -3.58 9.71 15.23
C ARG A 19 -2.67 10.90 14.89
N ARG A 20 -1.70 11.20 15.76
CA ARG A 20 -0.72 12.26 15.53
C ARG A 20 0.12 11.99 14.28
N ASP A 21 0.60 10.77 14.11
CA ASP A 21 1.42 10.37 12.96
C ASP A 21 0.62 10.44 11.64
N ALA A 22 -0.66 10.07 11.67
CA ALA A 22 -1.56 10.24 10.54
C ALA A 22 -1.75 11.73 10.16
N ASP A 23 -1.88 12.62 11.15
CA ASP A 23 -2.00 14.06 10.93
C ASP A 23 -0.71 14.68 10.39
N VAL A 24 0.45 14.22 10.87
CA VAL A 24 1.76 14.61 10.32
C VAL A 24 1.86 14.21 8.85
N LEU A 25 1.44 13.00 8.49
CA LEU A 25 1.44 12.59 7.08
C LEU A 25 0.48 13.43 6.23
N ARG A 26 -0.73 13.73 6.74
CA ARG A 26 -1.68 14.64 6.07
C ARG A 26 -1.03 15.99 5.73
N GLN A 27 -0.33 16.57 6.70
CA GLN A 27 0.34 17.86 6.51
C GLN A 27 1.47 17.77 5.48
N LYS A 28 2.26 16.70 5.49
CA LYS A 28 3.31 16.44 4.49
C LYS A 28 2.72 16.31 3.08
N VAL A 29 1.63 15.54 2.92
CA VAL A 29 0.93 15.38 1.63
C VAL A 29 0.38 16.72 1.12
N ALA A 30 -0.25 17.51 1.98
CA ALA A 30 -0.72 18.84 1.62
C ALA A 30 0.43 19.76 1.15
N THR A 31 1.58 19.67 1.82
CA THR A 31 2.79 20.43 1.48
C THR A 31 3.39 20.01 0.14
N ILE A 32 3.43 18.70 -0.14
CA ILE A 32 3.87 18.13 -1.42
C ILE A 32 2.98 18.66 -2.57
N ASN A 33 1.65 18.64 -2.36
CA ASN A 33 0.70 19.13 -3.36
C ASN A 33 0.81 20.65 -3.56
N ALA A 34 0.96 21.43 -2.49
CA ALA A 34 1.14 22.88 -2.57
C ALA A 34 2.45 23.26 -3.31
N HIS A 35 3.53 22.52 -3.05
CA HIS A 35 4.80 22.71 -3.75
C HIS A 35 4.68 22.38 -5.24
N ALA A 36 3.95 21.33 -5.60
CA ALA A 36 3.69 20.97 -6.99
C ALA A 36 2.87 22.04 -7.74
N ALA A 37 1.93 22.69 -7.06
CA ALA A 37 1.15 23.79 -7.62
C ALA A 37 1.99 25.07 -7.78
N SER A 38 3.01 25.26 -6.95
CA SER A 38 3.92 26.40 -7.01
C SER A 38 4.92 26.25 -8.18
N ALA A 39 5.24 27.32 -8.90
CA ALA A 39 6.19 27.29 -10.03
C ALA A 39 7.68 27.27 -9.60
N THR A 40 7.97 26.82 -8.38
CA THR A 40 9.31 26.85 -7.79
C THR A 40 10.19 25.74 -8.38
N LYS A 41 11.41 26.11 -8.81
CA LYS A 41 12.42 25.18 -9.35
C LYS A 41 13.28 24.50 -8.27
N GLN A 42 13.12 24.86 -7.01
CA GLN A 42 13.92 24.30 -5.93
C GLN A 42 13.55 22.83 -5.70
N ALA A 43 14.56 21.97 -5.71
CA ALA A 43 14.37 20.57 -5.40
C ALA A 43 13.97 20.42 -3.93
N ARG A 44 12.85 19.73 -3.66
CA ARG A 44 12.37 19.53 -2.29
C ARG A 44 12.38 18.05 -1.94
N ARG A 45 12.93 17.74 -0.78
CA ARG A 45 12.93 16.39 -0.21
C ARG A 45 11.98 16.34 0.99
N THR A 46 11.09 15.36 1.01
CA THR A 46 10.16 15.13 2.12
C THR A 46 10.30 13.70 2.59
N THR A 47 10.78 13.50 3.82
CA THR A 47 10.87 12.17 4.43
C THR A 47 9.55 11.81 5.08
N VAL A 48 9.04 10.62 4.76
CA VAL A 48 7.83 10.02 5.31
C VAL A 48 8.21 8.71 5.97
N THR A 49 7.80 8.50 7.22
CA THR A 49 8.13 7.27 7.95
C THR A 49 7.09 6.17 7.71
N GLU A 50 7.47 4.92 7.93
CA GLU A 50 6.54 3.78 7.88
C GLU A 50 5.39 3.96 8.88
N ASN A 51 5.68 4.42 10.10
CA ASN A 51 4.65 4.67 11.11
C ASN A 51 3.63 5.69 10.64
N GLU A 52 4.08 6.78 10.01
CA GLU A 52 3.20 7.80 9.43
C GLU A 52 2.31 7.21 8.31
N VAL A 53 2.87 6.37 7.43
CA VAL A 53 2.12 5.71 6.35
C VAL A 53 1.08 4.76 6.92
N ASN A 54 1.48 3.89 7.85
CA ASN A 54 0.62 2.91 8.49
C ASN A 54 -0.48 3.59 9.32
N ALA A 55 -0.15 4.67 10.02
CA ALA A 55 -1.12 5.45 10.78
C ALA A 55 -2.17 6.14 9.89
N TYR A 56 -1.78 6.61 8.72
CA TYR A 56 -2.69 7.26 7.77
C TYR A 56 -3.61 6.27 7.05
N LEU A 57 -3.13 5.04 6.84
CA LEU A 57 -3.87 3.98 6.17
C LEU A 57 -4.61 3.12 7.20
N VAL A 58 -5.88 3.46 7.42
CA VAL A 58 -6.72 2.89 8.49
C VAL A 58 -6.90 1.35 8.41
N TYR A 59 -6.65 0.72 7.25
CA TYR A 59 -7.07 -0.66 6.99
C TYR A 59 -5.98 -1.64 6.53
N ASP A 60 -4.76 -1.19 6.20
CA ASP A 60 -3.75 -2.06 5.58
C ASP A 60 -2.40 -1.99 6.30
N ALA A 61 -1.82 -3.15 6.61
CA ALA A 61 -0.47 -3.22 7.15
C ALA A 61 0.55 -3.13 6.01
N ARG A 62 1.43 -2.13 6.07
CA ARG A 62 2.53 -1.98 5.11
C ARG A 62 3.87 -1.98 5.84
N GLU A 63 4.87 -2.53 5.19
CA GLU A 63 6.24 -2.59 5.72
C GLU A 63 7.19 -2.11 4.65
N ILE A 64 8.07 -1.18 5.03
CA ILE A 64 9.08 -0.60 4.17
C ILE A 64 10.39 -1.32 4.45
N LEU A 65 10.64 -2.37 3.68
CA LEU A 65 11.78 -3.29 3.87
C LEU A 65 13.14 -2.63 3.51
N GLY A 66 13.09 -1.56 2.69
CA GLY A 66 14.23 -0.80 2.22
C GLY A 66 14.82 -1.33 0.90
N GLY A 67 15.65 -0.50 0.26
CA GLY A 67 16.24 -0.83 -1.05
C GLY A 67 15.20 -0.94 -2.16
N GLY A 68 14.15 -0.11 -2.11
CA GLY A 68 13.02 -0.21 -3.05
C GLY A 68 11.91 -1.19 -2.61
N ARG A 69 12.19 -2.11 -1.68
CA ARG A 69 11.27 -3.19 -1.33
C ARG A 69 10.17 -2.74 -0.38
N LEU A 70 8.94 -3.07 -0.73
CA LEU A 70 7.72 -2.79 0.02
C LEU A 70 6.95 -4.09 0.22
N SER A 71 6.31 -4.24 1.37
CA SER A 71 5.29 -5.26 1.60
C SER A 71 3.95 -4.62 1.95
N GLY A 72 2.86 -5.25 1.52
CA GLY A 72 1.51 -4.85 1.85
C GLY A 72 0.66 -6.07 2.19
N ARG A 73 -0.24 -5.91 3.15
CA ARG A 73 -1.25 -6.92 3.52
C ARG A 73 -2.61 -6.26 3.60
N ALA A 74 -3.60 -6.88 2.97
CA ALA A 74 -4.99 -6.44 2.96
C ALA A 74 -5.93 -7.65 3.05
N VAL A 75 -7.10 -7.48 3.65
CA VAL A 75 -8.17 -8.49 3.60
C VAL A 75 -9.08 -8.16 2.44
N VAL A 76 -9.17 -9.05 1.46
CA VAL A 76 -9.99 -8.85 0.26
C VAL A 76 -11.13 -9.86 0.22
N ASP A 77 -12.27 -9.44 -0.29
CA ASP A 77 -13.40 -10.32 -0.57
C ASP A 77 -13.21 -10.95 -1.96
N LEU A 78 -12.90 -12.25 -2.00
CA LEU A 78 -12.70 -12.96 -3.26
C LEU A 78 -14.01 -13.46 -3.88
N ASP A 79 -15.09 -13.53 -3.10
CA ASP A 79 -16.41 -13.84 -3.67
C ASP A 79 -16.86 -12.74 -4.63
N ALA A 80 -16.54 -11.48 -4.31
CA ALA A 80 -16.80 -10.33 -5.18
C ALA A 80 -16.02 -10.41 -6.50
N VAL A 81 -14.73 -10.75 -6.45
CA VAL A 81 -13.86 -10.93 -7.63
C VAL A 81 -14.36 -12.07 -8.51
N ARG A 82 -14.74 -13.21 -7.91
CA ARG A 82 -15.23 -14.38 -8.65
C ARG A 82 -16.57 -14.12 -9.34
N LYS A 83 -17.53 -13.49 -8.65
CA LYS A 83 -18.89 -13.21 -9.18
C LYS A 83 -18.84 -12.36 -10.45
N GLU A 84 -17.89 -11.44 -10.53
CA GLU A 84 -17.70 -10.57 -11.68
C GLU A 84 -17.22 -11.34 -12.92
N LYS A 85 -16.40 -12.37 -12.74
CA LYS A 85 -15.63 -12.98 -13.82
C LYS A 85 -16.30 -14.18 -14.51
N ASN A 86 -17.54 -14.54 -14.15
CA ASN A 86 -18.31 -15.68 -14.68
C ASN A 86 -17.42 -16.90 -14.97
N PRO A 87 -17.25 -17.84 -14.02
CA PRO A 87 -16.24 -18.90 -14.12
C PRO A 87 -16.36 -19.63 -15.45
N THR A 88 -15.36 -19.41 -16.31
CA THR A 88 -15.40 -19.88 -17.70
C THR A 88 -15.02 -21.35 -17.80
N SER A 89 -14.46 -21.93 -16.73
CA SER A 89 -13.99 -23.31 -16.70
C SER A 89 -14.08 -23.95 -15.31
N LEU A 90 -14.37 -25.25 -15.25
CA LEU A 90 -14.47 -26.04 -14.01
C LEU A 90 -13.14 -26.15 -13.25
N LEU A 91 -12.02 -25.95 -13.95
CA LEU A 91 -10.66 -26.02 -13.39
C LEU A 91 -10.06 -24.64 -13.09
N ASP A 92 -10.86 -23.58 -13.09
CA ASP A 92 -10.37 -22.25 -12.74
C ASP A 92 -9.96 -22.21 -11.25
N PRO A 93 -8.69 -21.94 -10.91
CA PRO A 93 -8.23 -21.84 -9.53
C PRO A 93 -9.00 -20.79 -8.71
N MET A 94 -9.64 -19.81 -9.36
CA MET A 94 -10.50 -18.81 -8.70
C MET A 94 -11.72 -19.45 -8.00
N ASN A 95 -12.21 -20.59 -8.48
CA ASN A 95 -13.38 -21.26 -7.89
C ASN A 95 -13.14 -21.74 -6.45
N TYR A 96 -11.88 -22.01 -6.09
CA TYR A 96 -11.49 -22.49 -4.77
C TYR A 96 -11.25 -21.37 -3.76
N LEU A 97 -11.24 -20.12 -4.23
CA LEU A 97 -11.00 -18.94 -3.41
C LEU A 97 -12.35 -18.34 -3.02
N MET A 98 -12.73 -18.50 -1.75
CA MET A 98 -14.01 -18.03 -1.23
C MET A 98 -13.82 -17.17 0.03
N GLY A 99 -14.73 -16.22 0.23
CA GLY A 99 -14.78 -15.38 1.41
C GLY A 99 -13.74 -14.27 1.46
N LYS A 100 -13.64 -13.68 2.65
CA LYS A 100 -12.68 -12.63 2.98
C LYS A 100 -11.39 -13.25 3.45
N VAL A 101 -10.33 -13.11 2.65
CA VAL A 101 -9.03 -13.73 2.93
C VAL A 101 -7.92 -12.68 2.97
N PRO A 102 -6.93 -12.86 3.86
CA PRO A 102 -5.76 -12.01 3.88
C PRO A 102 -4.88 -12.28 2.67
N VAL A 103 -4.57 -11.23 1.93
CA VAL A 103 -3.66 -11.23 0.79
C VAL A 103 -2.45 -10.38 1.15
N SER A 104 -1.28 -10.90 0.88
CA SER A 104 -0.01 -10.21 1.06
C SER A 104 0.77 -10.17 -0.24
N ALA A 105 1.42 -9.06 -0.52
CA ALA A 105 2.32 -8.91 -1.66
C ALA A 105 3.63 -8.25 -1.21
N VAL A 106 4.73 -8.66 -1.83
CA VAL A 106 6.05 -8.05 -1.69
C VAL A 106 6.53 -7.69 -3.09
N GLY A 107 7.06 -6.48 -3.24
CA GLY A 107 7.63 -6.04 -4.50
C GLY A 107 8.58 -4.86 -4.36
N VAL A 108 9.23 -4.52 -5.46
CA VAL A 108 10.18 -3.41 -5.55
C VAL A 108 9.51 -2.24 -6.25
N LEU A 109 9.46 -1.10 -5.57
CA LEU A 109 9.09 0.18 -6.19
C LEU A 109 10.34 0.83 -6.77
N LYS A 110 10.38 0.93 -8.10
CA LYS A 110 11.39 1.70 -8.84
C LYS A 110 10.77 2.99 -9.30
N THR A 111 11.43 4.11 -9.01
CA THR A 111 10.96 5.42 -9.46
C THR A 111 12.10 6.19 -10.11
N THR A 112 11.84 6.84 -11.22
CA THR A 112 12.82 7.67 -11.92
C THR A 112 12.09 8.66 -12.83
N ASN A 113 12.60 9.89 -12.93
CA ASN A 113 12.09 10.91 -13.84
C ASN A 113 10.57 11.14 -13.78
N GLY A 114 9.98 10.99 -12.59
CA GLY A 114 8.54 11.17 -12.38
C GLY A 114 7.67 10.01 -12.84
N VAL A 115 8.27 8.85 -13.11
CA VAL A 115 7.57 7.61 -13.44
C VAL A 115 7.91 6.56 -12.39
N GLY A 116 6.89 5.88 -11.89
CA GLY A 116 7.00 4.73 -10.99
C GLY A 116 6.70 3.43 -11.73
N HIS A 117 7.38 2.37 -11.33
CA HIS A 117 7.12 1.00 -11.76
C HIS A 117 7.21 0.08 -10.54
N PHE A 118 6.24 -0.83 -10.42
CA PHE A 118 6.20 -1.78 -9.32
C PHE A 118 6.48 -3.18 -9.85
N GLU A 119 7.58 -3.78 -9.40
CA GLU A 119 7.94 -5.15 -9.73
C GLU A 119 7.48 -6.08 -8.61
N LEU A 120 6.48 -6.90 -8.88
CA LEU A 120 6.02 -7.92 -7.94
C LEU A 120 7.09 -9.01 -7.78
N GLU A 121 7.58 -9.21 -6.55
CA GLU A 121 8.48 -10.33 -6.21
C GLU A 121 7.68 -11.58 -5.81
N SER A 122 6.69 -11.41 -4.93
CA SER A 122 5.88 -12.52 -4.43
C SER A 122 4.51 -12.05 -3.95
N ALA A 123 3.56 -12.97 -3.98
CA ALA A 123 2.22 -12.76 -3.47
C ALA A 123 1.71 -14.03 -2.79
N ALA A 124 0.89 -13.87 -1.76
CA ALA A 124 0.31 -14.98 -1.04
C ALA A 124 -1.11 -14.69 -0.57
N ILE A 125 -1.95 -15.72 -0.54
CA ILE A 125 -3.28 -15.73 0.08
C ILE A 125 -3.22 -16.66 1.28
N SER A 126 -3.55 -16.18 2.47
CA SER A 126 -3.49 -17.00 3.70
C SER A 126 -2.12 -17.67 3.92
N ARG A 127 -1.03 -16.99 3.51
CA ARG A 127 0.37 -17.48 3.49
C ARG A 127 0.70 -18.54 2.44
N LEU A 128 -0.25 -18.94 1.61
CA LEU A 128 0.00 -19.81 0.46
C LEU A 128 0.42 -18.94 -0.75
N PRO A 129 1.56 -19.23 -1.39
CA PRO A 129 2.01 -18.46 -2.54
C PRO A 129 1.01 -18.55 -3.67
N ILE A 130 0.74 -17.42 -4.31
CA ILE A 130 -0.15 -17.36 -5.47
C ILE A 130 0.59 -16.87 -6.72
N PRO A 131 0.16 -17.32 -7.91
CA PRO A 131 0.65 -16.77 -9.16
C PRO A 131 0.34 -15.27 -9.30
N LYS A 132 1.21 -14.56 -10.01
CA LYS A 132 1.06 -13.13 -10.30
C LYS A 132 -0.26 -12.78 -11.00
N PHE A 133 -0.71 -13.61 -11.95
CA PHE A 133 -1.96 -13.36 -12.67
C PHE A 133 -3.16 -13.27 -11.71
N LEU A 134 -3.17 -14.08 -10.65
CA LEU A 134 -4.22 -14.10 -9.66
C LEU A 134 -4.22 -12.81 -8.82
N LEU A 135 -3.04 -12.33 -8.41
CA LEU A 135 -2.94 -11.02 -7.75
C LEU A 135 -3.40 -9.89 -8.69
N GLN A 136 -3.03 -9.95 -9.97
CA GLN A 136 -3.43 -8.99 -10.97
C GLN A 136 -4.95 -8.93 -11.15
N GLU A 137 -5.65 -10.06 -11.04
CA GLU A 137 -7.12 -10.08 -11.09
C GLU A 137 -7.75 -9.38 -9.88
N ILE A 138 -7.22 -9.62 -8.68
CA ILE A 138 -7.67 -8.97 -7.45
C ILE A 138 -7.46 -7.46 -7.56
N VAL A 139 -6.23 -7.03 -7.87
CA VAL A 139 -5.89 -5.61 -8.00
C VAL A 139 -6.72 -4.96 -9.10
N GLY A 140 -6.84 -5.61 -10.25
CA GLY A 140 -7.64 -5.13 -11.37
C GLY A 140 -9.10 -4.91 -11.00
N TYR A 141 -9.73 -5.82 -10.26
CA TYR A 141 -11.12 -5.68 -9.80
C TYR A 141 -11.30 -4.50 -8.83
N TYR A 142 -10.47 -4.41 -7.78
CA TYR A 142 -10.62 -3.41 -6.72
C TYR A 142 -10.18 -1.99 -7.12
N SER A 143 -9.49 -1.85 -8.25
CA SER A 143 -9.00 -0.56 -8.74
C SER A 143 -9.81 0.00 -9.91
N ARG A 144 -10.91 -0.66 -10.32
CA ARG A 144 -11.78 -0.14 -11.38
C ARG A 144 -12.44 1.16 -10.97
N THR A 145 -12.53 2.08 -11.91
CA THR A 145 -13.30 3.31 -11.80
C THR A 145 -14.07 3.54 -13.09
N ALA A 146 -15.03 4.48 -13.09
CA ALA A 146 -15.75 4.85 -14.30
C ALA A 146 -14.82 5.31 -15.44
N THR A 147 -13.70 5.93 -15.09
CA THR A 147 -12.67 6.41 -16.04
C THR A 147 -11.58 5.38 -16.31
N ASN A 148 -11.48 4.32 -15.51
CA ASN A 148 -10.57 3.20 -15.73
C ASN A 148 -11.30 1.85 -15.50
N PRO A 149 -12.11 1.39 -16.44
CA PRO A 149 -12.94 0.19 -16.27
C PRO A 149 -12.12 -1.11 -16.24
N ALA A 150 -10.88 -1.10 -16.76
CA ALA A 150 -9.98 -2.25 -16.71
C ALA A 150 -9.24 -2.38 -15.36
N GLY A 151 -9.24 -1.32 -14.54
CA GLY A 151 -8.45 -1.24 -13.32
C GLY A 151 -6.97 -1.02 -13.59
N ILE A 152 -6.17 -1.10 -12.53
CA ILE A 152 -4.72 -0.93 -12.54
C ILE A 152 -4.05 -2.26 -12.88
N LYS A 153 -3.07 -2.19 -13.78
CA LYS A 153 -2.11 -3.29 -13.99
C LYS A 153 -0.88 -3.06 -13.13
N LEU A 154 -0.43 -4.08 -12.41
CA LEU A 154 0.70 -3.97 -11.49
C LEU A 154 2.00 -3.61 -12.22
N ASP A 155 2.17 -4.10 -13.44
CA ASP A 155 3.40 -3.91 -14.23
C ASP A 155 3.38 -2.64 -15.07
N ASP A 156 2.21 -1.99 -15.22
CA ASP A 156 2.15 -0.78 -16.02
C ASP A 156 2.88 0.35 -15.28
N PRO A 157 3.75 1.11 -15.97
CA PRO A 157 4.35 2.29 -15.36
C PRO A 157 3.25 3.31 -15.06
N PHE A 158 3.40 4.02 -13.94
CA PHE A 158 2.47 5.07 -13.52
C PHE A 158 3.21 6.40 -13.34
N ALA A 159 2.56 7.49 -13.74
CA ALA A 159 3.10 8.82 -13.50
C ALA A 159 3.03 9.15 -12.01
N LEU A 160 4.13 9.65 -11.43
CA LEU A 160 4.14 10.11 -10.05
C LEU A 160 3.40 11.45 -9.96
N PRO A 161 2.46 11.58 -9.01
CA PRO A 161 1.67 12.80 -8.88
C PRO A 161 2.54 13.94 -8.34
N ALA A 162 1.96 15.15 -8.30
CA ALA A 162 2.55 16.29 -7.60
C ALA A 162 4.01 16.61 -8.02
N ARG A 163 4.37 16.41 -9.30
CA ARG A 163 5.74 16.63 -9.82
C ARG A 163 6.83 15.89 -9.04
N ILE A 164 6.47 14.80 -8.36
CA ILE A 164 7.45 13.94 -7.71
C ILE A 164 8.32 13.36 -8.83
N ARG A 165 9.64 13.47 -8.69
CA ARG A 165 10.62 12.93 -9.64
C ARG A 165 11.06 11.53 -9.23
N GLU A 166 11.16 11.30 -7.92
CA GLU A 166 11.69 10.07 -7.36
C GLU A 166 11.13 9.84 -5.95
N ILE A 167 10.95 8.58 -5.59
CA ILE A 167 10.63 8.09 -4.25
C ILE A 167 11.71 7.09 -3.89
N GLN A 168 12.59 7.49 -2.98
CA GLN A 168 13.66 6.63 -2.48
C GLN A 168 13.13 5.86 -1.28
N VAL A 169 13.03 4.54 -1.43
CA VAL A 169 12.50 3.66 -0.39
C VAL A 169 13.66 3.09 0.43
N GLU A 170 13.78 3.56 1.65
CA GLU A 170 14.77 3.13 2.64
C GLU A 170 14.09 2.31 3.73
N ARG A 171 14.85 1.57 4.54
CA ARG A 171 14.22 0.75 5.58
C ARG A 171 13.46 1.64 6.57
N GLY A 172 12.17 1.40 6.75
CA GLY A 172 11.29 2.15 7.67
C GLY A 172 10.92 3.57 7.23
N GLN A 173 11.33 4.03 6.05
CA GLN A 173 10.99 5.37 5.55
C GLN A 173 11.06 5.50 4.03
N ALA A 174 10.36 6.47 3.48
CA ALA A 174 10.44 6.86 2.08
C ALA A 174 10.80 8.35 1.95
N ILE A 175 11.71 8.68 1.05
CA ILE A 175 12.11 10.06 0.76
C ILE A 175 11.51 10.44 -0.59
N ILE A 176 10.59 11.40 -0.57
CA ILE A 176 9.93 11.93 -1.75
C ILE A 176 10.76 13.11 -2.27
N VAL A 177 11.11 13.09 -3.56
CA VAL A 177 11.91 14.12 -4.24
C VAL A 177 11.06 14.82 -5.29
N GLN A 178 10.95 16.14 -5.23
CA GLN A 178 10.23 17.01 -6.19
C GLN A 178 11.17 18.02 -6.84
#